data_AF-W6A743-F1
#
_entry.id   AF-W6A743-F1
#
_cell.length_a   1.000
_cell.length_b   1.000
_cell.length_c   1.000
_cell.angle_alpha   90.00
_cell.angle_beta   90.00
_cell.angle_gamma   90.00
#
_symmetry.space_group_name_H-M   'P 1'
#
loop_
_entity.id
_entity.type
_entity.pdbx_description
1 polymer ?
#
loop_
_entity_poly.entity_id
_entity_poly.type
_entity_poly.pdbx_seq_one_letter_code
_entity_poly.pdbx_strand_id
1 'polypeptide(L)'
;MFKKLDDKKKKISFYTTLGIILSYILLNFGLLIPGPGVESLKFINSVEKNMKKVMPKGKFVLDGEDKLYSAIMNVSIRSSYISDIKSTINYNDISANVEKQVEEYTDFANQWFDNKWGQAIEQKQNIDLYDVGMDIIEYDMAIAEKYHNYGLVNPGITWLFKGGFKDAFSKDFYSYVLKMQTFIDQETYEQLLSWTGPGLTGMDVQHSTSWYIVNNKVWFFNQQIESIKYALTAVPTHSPFINKDLTVDNISEHLDVDDFYHPNFTSGVNQMRAAIVFLFWQPFLIAGAIIIMWNTKPAKKVKETKVKTVKKEVKK
;
A
#
# COMPACT_ATOMS: atom_id res chain seq x y z
N MET A 1 -31.88 -4.50 53.96
CA MET A 1 -31.51 -3.41 53.03
C MET A 1 -30.07 -3.57 52.50
N PHE A 2 -29.09 -3.83 53.37
CA PHE A 2 -27.65 -3.97 53.02
C PHE A 2 -27.31 -5.06 51.99
N LYS A 3 -27.92 -6.26 52.04
CA LYS A 3 -27.66 -7.35 51.07
C LYS A 3 -28.05 -7.01 49.63
N LYS A 4 -29.16 -6.29 49.44
CA LYS A 4 -29.61 -5.81 48.11
C LYS A 4 -28.68 -4.72 47.55
N LEU A 5 -28.11 -3.89 48.42
CA LEU A 5 -27.13 -2.88 48.03
C LEU A 5 -25.80 -3.52 47.63
N ASP A 6 -25.35 -4.55 48.35
CA ASP A 6 -24.13 -5.31 48.04
C ASP A 6 -24.26 -6.08 46.70
N ASP A 7 -25.40 -6.75 46.47
CA ASP A 7 -25.68 -7.44 45.20
C ASP A 7 -25.75 -6.46 44.01
N LYS A 8 -26.29 -5.26 44.21
CA LYS A 8 -26.35 -4.22 43.17
C LYS A 8 -24.94 -3.70 42.84
N LYS A 9 -24.11 -3.46 43.85
CA LYS A 9 -22.70 -3.04 43.67
C LYS A 9 -21.89 -4.11 42.93
N LYS A 10 -22.03 -5.38 43.31
CA LYS A 10 -21.40 -6.53 42.63
C LYS A 10 -21.80 -6.63 41.16
N LYS A 11 -23.09 -6.48 40.84
CA LYS A 11 -23.57 -6.45 39.44
C LYS A 11 -23.00 -5.28 38.64
N ILE A 12 -23.02 -4.08 39.19
CA ILE A 12 -22.46 -2.89 38.51
C ILE A 12 -20.97 -3.13 38.24
N SER A 13 -20.20 -3.55 39.25
CA SER A 13 -18.78 -3.87 39.09
C SER A 13 -18.55 -4.92 38.01
N PHE A 14 -19.33 -6.00 37.99
CA PHE A 14 -19.21 -7.05 36.98
C PHE A 14 -19.43 -6.51 35.56
N TYR A 15 -20.51 -5.76 35.32
CA TYR A 15 -20.79 -5.20 33.99
C TYR A 15 -19.81 -4.11 33.57
N THR A 16 -19.35 -3.27 34.51
CA THR A 16 -18.30 -2.28 34.23
C THR A 16 -16.99 -2.97 33.85
N THR A 17 -16.56 -3.99 34.60
CA THR A 17 -15.36 -4.77 34.28
C THR A 17 -15.50 -5.44 32.92
N LEU A 18 -16.65 -6.07 32.62
CA LEU A 18 -16.91 -6.68 31.32
C LEU A 18 -16.87 -5.66 30.18
N GLY A 19 -17.48 -4.48 30.36
CA GLY A 19 -17.44 -3.40 29.38
C GLY A 19 -16.02 -2.90 29.12
N ILE A 20 -15.21 -2.74 30.17
CA ILE A 20 -13.79 -2.37 30.05
C ILE A 20 -13.02 -3.42 29.24
N ILE A 21 -13.18 -4.71 29.55
CA ILE A 21 -12.51 -5.80 28.81
C ILE A 21 -12.91 -5.76 27.34
N LEU A 22 -14.21 -5.69 27.03
CA LEU A 22 -14.69 -5.67 25.65
C LEU A 22 -14.16 -4.45 24.89
N SER A 23 -14.21 -3.27 25.51
CA SER A 23 -13.67 -2.06 24.89
C SER A 23 -12.17 -2.17 24.64
N TYR A 24 -11.40 -2.73 25.58
CA TYR A 24 -9.97 -2.95 25.42
C TYR A 24 -9.67 -3.92 24.28
N ILE A 25 -10.38 -5.05 24.19
CA ILE A 25 -10.22 -6.02 23.11
C ILE A 25 -10.50 -5.35 21.75
N LEU A 26 -11.61 -4.62 21.63
CA LEU A 26 -11.99 -3.95 20.39
C LEU A 26 -10.98 -2.87 19.99
N LEU A 27 -10.52 -2.05 20.95
CA LEU A 27 -9.51 -1.03 20.70
C LEU A 27 -8.18 -1.67 20.26
N ASN A 28 -7.78 -2.77 20.87
CA ASN A 28 -6.55 -3.46 20.51
C ASN A 28 -6.59 -4.02 19.09
N PHE A 29 -7.69 -4.67 18.70
CA PHE A 29 -7.89 -5.10 17.31
C PHE A 29 -7.97 -3.92 16.34
N GLY A 30 -8.59 -2.82 16.75
CA GLY A 30 -8.62 -1.57 15.97
C GLY A 30 -7.22 -1.01 15.71
N LEU A 31 -6.33 -1.05 16.71
CA LEU A 31 -4.94 -0.60 16.59
C LEU A 31 -4.06 -1.52 15.73
N LEU A 32 -4.47 -2.76 15.48
CA LEU A 32 -3.78 -3.69 14.58
C LEU A 32 -4.12 -3.45 13.10
N ILE A 33 -5.16 -2.67 12.79
CA ILE A 33 -5.55 -2.39 11.40
C ILE A 33 -4.55 -1.43 10.73
N PRO A 34 -4.18 -0.28 11.35
CA PRO A 34 -3.15 0.61 10.82
C PRO A 34 -1.77 -0.05 10.80
N GLY A 35 -1.04 0.14 9.70
CA GLY A 35 0.34 -0.29 9.54
C GLY A 35 1.01 0.54 8.43
N PRO A 36 2.29 0.29 8.12
CA PRO A 36 2.98 0.98 7.04
C PRO A 36 2.23 0.86 5.69
N GLY A 37 1.49 -0.22 5.46
CA GLY A 37 0.67 -0.41 4.27
C GLY A 37 -0.46 0.60 4.13
N VAL A 38 -1.02 1.15 5.22
CA VAL A 38 -2.03 2.23 5.12
C VAL A 38 -1.40 3.51 4.59
N GLU A 39 -0.18 3.84 5.03
CA GLU A 39 0.57 4.99 4.53
C GLU A 39 0.97 4.80 3.07
N SER A 40 1.33 3.58 2.69
CA SER A 40 1.62 3.22 1.31
C SER A 40 0.38 3.36 0.42
N LEU A 41 -0.79 2.88 0.86
CA LEU A 41 -2.03 3.02 0.11
C LEU A 41 -2.42 4.49 -0.10
N LYS A 42 -2.19 5.37 0.88
CA LYS A 42 -2.38 6.81 0.71
C LYS A 42 -1.43 7.38 -0.36
N PHE A 43 -0.17 6.95 -0.33
CA PHE A 43 0.81 7.33 -1.35
C PHE A 43 0.41 6.84 -2.75
N ILE A 44 0.08 5.55 -2.88
CA ILE A 44 -0.40 4.93 -4.13
C ILE A 44 -1.64 5.65 -4.66
N ASN A 45 -2.62 5.98 -3.81
CA ASN A 45 -3.80 6.75 -4.22
C ASN A 45 -3.42 8.15 -4.73
N SER A 46 -2.39 8.77 -4.16
CA SER A 46 -1.87 10.05 -4.65
C SER A 46 -1.19 9.90 -6.00
N VAL A 47 -0.39 8.84 -6.18
CA VAL A 47 0.24 8.47 -7.46
C VAL A 47 -0.83 8.23 -8.52
N GLU A 48 -1.86 7.45 -8.21
CA GLU A 48 -3.01 7.20 -9.10
C GLU A 48 -3.71 8.49 -9.48
N LYS A 49 -3.98 9.38 -8.52
CA LYS A 49 -4.60 10.68 -8.80
C LYS A 49 -3.78 11.52 -9.78
N ASN A 50 -2.46 11.57 -9.61
CA ASN A 50 -1.60 12.29 -10.54
C ASN A 50 -1.48 11.58 -11.89
N MET A 51 -1.52 10.25 -11.92
CA MET A 51 -1.51 9.48 -13.17
C MET A 51 -2.70 9.82 -14.05
N LYS A 52 -3.88 9.94 -13.44
CA LYS A 52 -5.11 10.36 -14.13
C LYS A 52 -5.05 11.79 -14.65
N LYS A 53 -4.22 12.67 -14.07
CA LYS A 53 -4.00 14.03 -14.59
C LYS A 53 -3.02 14.02 -15.76
N VAL A 54 -1.91 13.28 -15.63
CA VAL A 54 -0.82 13.25 -16.61
C VAL A 54 -1.23 12.49 -17.87
N MET A 55 -1.90 11.35 -17.72
CA MET A 55 -2.43 10.53 -18.81
C MET A 55 -3.94 10.35 -18.65
N PRO A 56 -4.76 11.38 -18.95
CA PRO A 56 -6.21 11.27 -18.83
C PRO A 56 -6.79 10.21 -19.78
N LYS A 57 -7.80 9.49 -19.29
CA LYS A 57 -8.49 8.45 -20.06
C LYS A 57 -9.02 8.99 -21.38
N GLY A 58 -8.76 8.26 -22.46
CA GLY A 58 -9.19 8.53 -23.82
C GLY A 58 -8.41 9.65 -24.53
N LYS A 59 -7.45 10.30 -23.86
CA LYS A 59 -6.72 11.42 -24.44
C LYS A 59 -5.54 10.95 -25.29
N PHE A 60 -4.70 10.09 -24.72
CA PHE A 60 -3.51 9.57 -25.38
C PHE A 60 -3.70 8.09 -25.70
N VAL A 61 -4.45 7.81 -26.77
CA VAL A 61 -4.71 6.45 -27.23
C VAL A 61 -3.80 6.14 -28.41
N LEU A 62 -2.90 5.17 -28.25
CA LEU A 62 -2.04 4.68 -29.32
C LEU A 62 -2.88 4.00 -30.40
N ASP A 63 -2.60 4.35 -31.65
CA ASP A 63 -3.24 3.81 -32.83
C ASP A 63 -2.59 2.48 -33.20
N GLY A 64 -3.34 1.38 -33.13
CA GLY A 64 -2.84 0.03 -33.42
C GLY A 64 -2.42 -0.17 -34.88
N GLU A 65 -2.96 0.65 -35.79
CA GLU A 65 -2.59 0.65 -37.21
C GLU A 65 -1.35 1.49 -37.51
N ASP A 66 -0.80 2.17 -36.50
CA ASP A 66 0.40 2.98 -36.62
C ASP A 66 1.63 2.12 -36.97
N LYS A 67 2.47 2.62 -37.87
CA LYS A 67 3.70 1.92 -38.25
C LYS A 67 4.69 1.80 -37.09
N LEU A 68 4.63 2.72 -36.14
CA LEU A 68 5.49 2.72 -34.95
C LEU A 68 4.84 2.03 -33.75
N TYR A 69 3.58 1.59 -33.84
CA TYR A 69 2.82 1.02 -32.72
C TYR A 69 3.60 -0.06 -31.95
N SER A 70 4.05 -1.11 -32.65
CA SER A 70 4.77 -2.22 -32.03
C SER A 70 6.13 -1.78 -31.46
N ALA A 71 6.80 -0.80 -32.06
CA ALA A 71 8.06 -0.27 -31.54
C ALA A 71 7.84 0.54 -30.26
N ILE A 72 6.82 1.41 -30.24
CA ILE A 72 6.45 2.19 -29.05
C ILE A 72 6.08 1.25 -27.90
N MET A 73 5.25 0.24 -28.14
CA MET A 73 4.85 -0.71 -27.10
C MET A 73 6.04 -1.53 -26.58
N ASN A 74 6.79 -2.19 -27.47
CA ASN A 74 7.85 -3.12 -27.04
C ASN A 74 9.13 -2.44 -26.57
N VAL A 75 9.37 -1.18 -26.93
CA VAL A 75 10.55 -0.42 -26.53
C VAL A 75 10.17 0.61 -25.47
N SER A 76 9.41 1.64 -25.83
CA SER A 76 9.12 2.77 -24.93
C SER A 76 8.24 2.38 -23.73
N ILE A 77 7.13 1.68 -23.97
CA ILE A 77 6.22 1.31 -22.88
C ILE A 77 6.85 0.22 -22.02
N ARG A 78 7.36 -0.88 -22.60
CA ARG A 78 8.03 -1.94 -21.83
C ARG A 78 9.20 -1.41 -21.00
N SER A 79 10.03 -0.54 -21.58
CA SER A 79 11.15 0.05 -20.84
C SER A 79 10.73 0.92 -19.67
N SER A 80 9.50 1.45 -19.66
CA SER A 80 8.97 2.20 -18.51
C SER A 80 8.74 1.28 -17.30
N TYR A 81 8.25 0.05 -17.49
CA TYR A 81 8.15 -0.94 -16.41
C TYR A 81 9.52 -1.31 -15.85
N ILE A 82 10.51 -1.48 -16.72
CA ILE A 82 11.89 -1.83 -16.34
C ILE A 82 12.57 -0.66 -15.64
N SER A 83 12.40 0.56 -16.15
CA SER A 83 13.05 1.75 -15.60
C SER A 83 12.48 2.15 -14.25
N ASP A 84 11.16 2.05 -14.09
CA ASP A 84 10.52 2.31 -12.80
C ASP A 84 11.11 1.39 -11.73
N ILE A 85 11.19 0.09 -12.00
CA ILE A 85 11.74 -0.84 -11.00
C ILE A 85 13.26 -0.69 -10.79
N LYS A 86 14.05 -0.46 -11.85
CA LYS A 86 15.50 -0.23 -11.71
C LYS A 86 15.79 1.05 -10.94
N SER A 87 14.92 2.06 -11.06
CA SER A 87 15.04 3.30 -10.30
C SER A 87 14.81 3.13 -8.80
N THR A 88 14.22 2.00 -8.36
CA THR A 88 14.08 1.65 -6.94
C THR A 88 15.14 0.67 -6.44
N ILE A 89 16.21 0.39 -7.20
CA ILE A 89 17.36 -0.41 -6.74
C ILE A 89 18.45 0.52 -6.19
N ASN A 90 18.97 0.23 -5.00
CA ASN A 90 20.14 0.95 -4.48
C ASN A 90 21.42 0.30 -5.01
N TYR A 91 22.00 0.85 -6.07
CA TYR A 91 23.24 0.35 -6.67
C TYR A 91 24.47 0.55 -5.78
N ASN A 92 24.35 1.36 -4.72
CA ASN A 92 25.43 1.58 -3.75
C ASN A 92 25.42 0.57 -2.59
N ASP A 93 24.48 -0.39 -2.57
CA ASP A 93 24.45 -1.41 -1.54
C ASP A 93 25.49 -2.52 -1.82
N ILE A 94 26.66 -2.39 -1.19
CA ILE A 94 27.79 -3.33 -1.31
C ILE A 94 27.40 -4.74 -0.81
N SER A 95 26.36 -4.87 0.01
CA SER A 95 25.90 -6.15 0.55
C SER A 95 24.91 -6.89 -0.36
N ALA A 96 24.36 -6.20 -1.37
CA ALA A 96 23.39 -6.76 -2.30
C ALA A 96 24.08 -7.32 -3.55
N ASN A 97 23.60 -8.47 -4.03
CA ASN A 97 23.92 -8.91 -5.40
C ASN A 97 23.05 -8.11 -6.37
N VAL A 98 23.43 -6.85 -6.60
CA VAL A 98 22.70 -5.88 -7.42
C VAL A 98 22.45 -6.41 -8.82
N GLU A 99 23.42 -7.07 -9.44
CA GLU A 99 23.28 -7.65 -10.78
C GLU A 99 22.13 -8.67 -10.83
N LYS A 100 22.10 -9.60 -9.86
CA LYS A 100 21.03 -10.60 -9.77
C LYS A 100 19.67 -9.95 -9.50
N GLN A 101 19.62 -8.91 -8.66
CA GLN A 101 18.37 -8.19 -8.39
C GLN A 101 17.86 -7.48 -9.64
N VAL A 102 18.74 -6.84 -10.41
CA VAL A 102 18.40 -6.21 -11.70
C VAL A 102 17.85 -7.25 -12.68
N GLU A 103 18.48 -8.42 -12.79
CA GLU A 103 18.02 -9.52 -13.64
C GLU A 103 16.61 -9.99 -13.21
N GLU A 104 16.44 -10.34 -11.93
CA GLU A 104 15.15 -10.81 -11.39
C GLU A 104 14.02 -9.80 -11.58
N TYR A 105 14.31 -8.51 -11.41
CA TYR A 105 13.33 -7.43 -11.57
C TYR A 105 12.99 -7.19 -13.04
N THR A 106 13.99 -7.24 -13.92
CA THR A 106 13.79 -7.07 -15.36
C THR A 106 12.98 -8.23 -15.93
N ASP A 107 13.25 -9.46 -15.51
CA ASP A 107 12.48 -10.64 -15.93
C ASP A 107 11.02 -10.55 -15.47
N PHE A 108 10.79 -10.10 -14.24
CA PHE A 108 9.44 -9.91 -13.73
C PHE A 108 8.70 -8.80 -14.49
N ALA A 109 9.36 -7.68 -14.80
CA ALA A 109 8.81 -6.61 -15.62
C ALA A 109 8.41 -7.11 -17.02
N ASN A 110 9.29 -7.87 -17.68
CA ASN A 110 9.03 -8.44 -19.00
C ASN A 110 7.85 -9.40 -18.97
N GLN A 111 7.82 -10.33 -18.00
CA GLN A 111 6.72 -11.27 -17.85
C GLN A 111 5.39 -10.55 -17.57
N TRP A 112 5.39 -9.54 -16.70
CA TRP A 112 4.20 -8.75 -16.42
C TRP A 112 3.68 -8.06 -17.68
N PHE A 113 4.57 -7.35 -18.38
CA PHE A 113 4.25 -6.64 -19.60
C PHE A 113 3.69 -7.57 -20.69
N ASP A 114 4.34 -8.71 -20.93
CA ASP A 114 3.91 -9.67 -21.95
C ASP A 114 2.56 -10.30 -21.60
N ASN A 115 2.34 -10.63 -20.32
CA ASN A 115 1.07 -11.17 -19.85
C ASN A 115 -0.08 -10.15 -19.99
N LYS A 116 0.19 -8.87 -19.74
CA LYS A 116 -0.85 -7.83 -19.81
C LYS A 116 -1.11 -7.36 -21.24
N TRP A 117 -0.05 -7.07 -21.99
CA TRP A 117 -0.12 -6.33 -23.24
C TRP A 117 0.22 -7.17 -24.47
N GLY A 118 0.85 -8.34 -24.33
CA GLY A 118 1.34 -9.14 -25.45
C GLY A 118 0.24 -9.45 -26.48
N GLN A 119 -0.91 -9.95 -26.03
CA GLN A 119 -2.04 -10.26 -26.92
C GLN A 119 -2.63 -9.00 -27.59
N ALA A 120 -2.74 -7.89 -26.86
CA ALA A 120 -3.25 -6.63 -27.40
C ALA A 120 -2.30 -6.05 -28.46
N ILE A 121 -0.99 -6.21 -28.28
CA ILE A 121 0.04 -5.82 -29.25
C ILE A 121 -0.06 -6.67 -30.52
N GLU A 122 -0.15 -8.00 -30.38
CA GLU A 122 -0.28 -8.94 -31.52
C GLU A 122 -1.53 -8.65 -32.35
N GLN A 123 -2.63 -8.29 -31.69
CA GLN A 123 -3.90 -7.98 -32.32
C GLN A 123 -4.02 -6.53 -32.80
N LYS A 124 -2.97 -5.71 -32.64
CA LYS A 124 -2.97 -4.28 -32.98
C LYS A 124 -4.17 -3.53 -32.38
N GLN A 125 -4.51 -3.85 -31.14
CA GLN A 125 -5.57 -3.14 -30.45
C GLN A 125 -5.10 -1.71 -30.13
N ASN A 126 -6.03 -0.76 -30.16
CA ASN A 126 -5.74 0.58 -29.67
C ASN A 126 -5.53 0.52 -28.15
N ILE A 127 -4.42 1.10 -27.67
CA ILE A 127 -4.06 1.06 -26.25
C ILE A 127 -4.06 2.48 -25.69
N ASP A 128 -4.84 2.70 -24.64
CA ASP A 128 -4.86 3.96 -23.90
C ASP A 128 -3.67 4.03 -22.94
N LEU A 129 -2.88 5.11 -23.01
CA LEU A 129 -1.79 5.33 -22.06
C LEU A 129 -2.32 5.50 -20.63
N TYR A 130 -3.58 5.86 -20.43
CA TYR A 130 -4.24 5.77 -19.13
C TYR A 130 -4.20 4.35 -18.57
N ASP A 131 -4.58 3.35 -19.39
CA ASP A 131 -4.65 1.96 -18.95
C ASP A 131 -3.24 1.40 -18.68
N VAL A 132 -2.26 1.81 -19.48
CA VAL A 132 -0.84 1.55 -19.21
C VAL A 132 -0.39 2.15 -17.88
N GLY A 133 -0.73 3.41 -17.62
CA GLY A 133 -0.37 4.09 -16.37
C GLY A 133 -1.00 3.43 -15.13
N MET A 134 -2.25 2.96 -15.24
CA MET A 134 -2.90 2.21 -14.15
C MET A 134 -2.23 0.84 -13.95
N ASP A 135 -1.85 0.15 -15.03
CA ASP A 135 -1.18 -1.15 -14.93
C ASP A 135 0.23 -1.05 -14.30
N ILE A 136 0.97 0.03 -14.56
CA ILE A 136 2.25 0.30 -13.89
C ILE A 136 2.07 0.44 -12.37
N ILE A 137 0.97 1.05 -11.91
CA ILE A 137 0.68 1.15 -10.47
C ILE A 137 0.36 -0.22 -9.87
N GLU A 138 -0.39 -1.07 -10.59
CA GLU A 138 -0.65 -2.45 -10.16
C GLU A 138 0.65 -3.27 -10.11
N TYR A 139 1.52 -3.08 -11.09
CA TYR A 139 2.85 -3.68 -11.15
C TYR A 139 3.74 -3.27 -9.97
N ASP A 140 3.79 -1.97 -9.64
CA ASP A 140 4.50 -1.44 -8.45
C ASP A 140 4.06 -2.14 -7.17
N MET A 141 2.74 -2.31 -7.00
CA MET A 141 2.18 -3.00 -5.83
C MET A 141 2.61 -4.46 -5.79
N ALA A 142 2.59 -5.16 -6.93
CA ALA A 142 3.01 -6.55 -7.03
C ALA A 142 4.51 -6.74 -6.73
N ILE A 143 5.36 -5.81 -7.19
CA ILE A 143 6.78 -5.78 -6.83
C ILE A 143 6.95 -5.61 -5.33
N ALA A 144 6.29 -4.59 -4.74
CA ALA A 144 6.47 -4.27 -3.33
C ALA A 144 6.05 -5.46 -2.44
N GLU A 145 4.99 -6.18 -2.84
CA GLU A 145 4.57 -7.41 -2.18
C GLU A 145 5.60 -8.54 -2.30
N LYS A 146 6.14 -8.76 -3.51
CA LYS A 146 6.99 -9.90 -3.83
C LYS A 146 8.43 -9.74 -3.34
N TYR A 147 9.00 -8.54 -3.46
CA TYR A 147 10.44 -8.33 -3.30
C TYR A 147 10.82 -7.41 -2.13
N HIS A 148 9.92 -6.56 -1.63
CA HIS A 148 10.24 -5.64 -0.54
C HIS A 148 9.67 -6.13 0.78
N ASN A 149 8.39 -5.87 1.03
CA ASN A 149 7.74 -6.29 2.26
C ASN A 149 6.23 -6.33 2.07
N TYR A 150 5.63 -7.47 2.44
CA TYR A 150 4.18 -7.68 2.39
C TYR A 150 3.39 -6.57 3.10
N GLY A 151 3.92 -6.03 4.19
CA GLY A 151 3.30 -4.98 4.99
C GLY A 151 3.28 -3.60 4.34
N LEU A 152 3.98 -3.39 3.22
CA LEU A 152 3.92 -2.14 2.47
C LEU A 152 2.71 -2.06 1.55
N VAL A 153 2.03 -3.16 1.26
CA VAL A 153 0.83 -3.15 0.40
C VAL A 153 -0.40 -3.77 1.07
N ASN A 154 -0.27 -4.24 2.30
CA ASN A 154 -1.34 -4.90 3.04
C ASN A 154 -1.59 -4.25 4.42
N PRO A 155 -2.83 -4.34 4.95
CA PRO A 155 -3.15 -3.89 6.30
C PRO A 155 -2.28 -4.52 7.39
N GLY A 156 -2.19 -3.84 8.54
CA GLY A 156 -1.33 -4.26 9.66
C GLY A 156 -1.66 -5.66 10.17
N ILE A 157 -2.96 -6.00 10.27
CA ILE A 157 -3.39 -7.30 10.80
C ILE A 157 -3.01 -8.45 9.88
N THR A 158 -3.13 -8.29 8.56
CA THR A 158 -2.72 -9.30 7.58
C THR A 158 -1.20 -9.44 7.54
N TRP A 159 -0.49 -8.31 7.66
CA TRP A 159 0.97 -8.29 7.71
C TRP A 159 1.51 -8.98 8.95
N LEU A 160 0.90 -8.78 10.13
CA LEU A 160 1.32 -9.40 11.39
C LEU A 160 1.55 -10.91 11.26
N PHE A 161 0.60 -11.60 10.61
CA PHE A 161 0.62 -13.06 10.45
C PHE A 161 1.46 -13.54 9.26
N LYS A 162 1.97 -12.63 8.42
CA LYS A 162 2.86 -12.92 7.29
C LYS A 162 4.25 -12.27 7.48
N GLY A 163 4.83 -12.47 8.65
CA GLY A 163 6.19 -11.99 8.97
C GLY A 163 6.25 -10.61 9.64
N GLY A 164 5.13 -9.87 9.67
CA GLY A 164 5.08 -8.51 10.21
C GLY A 164 5.44 -8.39 11.68
N PHE A 165 5.28 -9.44 12.49
CA PHE A 165 5.81 -9.45 13.86
C PHE A 165 7.33 -9.23 13.89
N LYS A 166 8.09 -9.96 13.07
CA LYS A 166 9.56 -9.84 13.01
C LYS A 166 9.95 -8.49 12.42
N ASP A 167 9.29 -8.08 11.35
CA ASP A 167 9.62 -6.87 10.62
C ASP A 167 9.32 -5.61 11.42
N ALA A 168 8.19 -5.58 12.15
CA ALA A 168 7.85 -4.46 13.02
C ALA A 168 8.96 -4.13 14.01
N PHE A 169 9.66 -5.12 14.57
CA PHE A 169 10.77 -4.91 15.52
C PHE A 169 12.16 -4.95 14.86
N SER A 170 12.25 -5.11 13.54
CA SER A 170 13.51 -5.11 12.81
C SER A 170 14.07 -3.69 12.69
N LYS A 171 15.36 -3.54 13.00
CA LYS A 171 16.10 -2.29 12.75
C LYS A 171 16.28 -2.05 11.26
N ASP A 172 16.49 -3.12 10.49
CA ASP A 172 16.72 -3.04 9.05
C ASP A 172 15.45 -2.57 8.35
N PHE A 173 14.30 -3.16 8.69
CA PHE A 173 13.01 -2.73 8.13
C PHE A 173 12.68 -1.29 8.54
N TYR A 174 12.90 -0.91 9.80
CA TYR A 174 12.69 0.46 10.25
C TYR A 174 13.58 1.46 9.49
N SER A 175 14.85 1.11 9.28
CA SER A 175 15.80 1.95 8.54
C SER A 175 15.43 2.06 7.06
N TYR A 176 14.99 0.95 6.48
CA TYR A 176 14.48 0.89 5.11
C TYR A 176 13.28 1.82 4.92
N VAL A 177 12.24 1.70 5.76
CA VAL A 177 11.04 2.55 5.63
C VAL A 177 11.29 4.01 6.01
N LEU A 178 12.23 4.29 6.93
CA LEU A 178 12.67 5.64 7.26
C LEU A 178 13.32 6.33 6.06
N LYS A 179 14.18 5.61 5.34
CA LYS A 179 14.78 6.10 4.11
C LYS A 179 13.71 6.36 3.05
N MET A 180 12.81 5.40 2.81
CA MET A 180 11.69 5.52 1.85
C MET A 180 10.81 6.75 2.06
N GLN A 181 10.47 7.09 3.30
CA GLN A 181 9.65 8.27 3.60
C GLN A 181 10.40 9.61 3.52
N THR A 182 11.74 9.57 3.49
CA THR A 182 12.53 10.79 3.37
C THR A 182 12.44 11.27 1.93
N PHE A 183 12.53 12.59 1.72
CA PHE A 183 12.68 13.19 0.41
C PHE A 183 13.78 14.25 0.48
N ILE A 184 14.36 14.55 -0.67
CA ILE A 184 15.35 15.60 -0.85
C ILE A 184 14.88 16.55 -1.95
N ASP A 185 15.64 17.60 -2.19
CA ASP A 185 15.46 18.44 -3.36
C ASP A 185 15.53 17.60 -4.66
N GLN A 186 14.61 17.87 -5.59
CA GLN A 186 14.41 17.05 -6.78
C GLN A 186 15.63 17.09 -7.72
N GLU A 187 16.26 18.26 -7.89
CA GLU A 187 17.48 18.40 -8.69
C GLU A 187 18.61 17.56 -8.09
N THR A 188 18.73 17.59 -6.76
CA THR A 188 19.69 16.75 -6.03
C THR A 188 19.41 15.26 -6.24
N TYR A 189 18.13 14.84 -6.22
CA TYR A 189 17.76 13.45 -6.48
C TYR A 189 18.14 13.00 -7.90
N GLU A 190 17.88 13.84 -8.91
CA GLU A 190 18.19 13.50 -10.30
C GLU A 190 19.69 13.39 -10.57
N GLN A 191 20.53 14.14 -9.85
CA GLN A 191 21.99 13.99 -9.88
C GLN A 191 22.47 12.65 -9.30
N LEU A 192 21.65 11.97 -8.50
CA LEU A 192 21.92 10.64 -7.95
C LEU A 192 21.41 9.50 -8.86
N LEU A 193 20.82 9.83 -10.02
CA LEU A 193 20.38 8.88 -11.02
C LEU A 193 21.29 8.94 -12.24
N SER A 194 21.72 7.78 -12.74
CA SER A 194 22.27 7.64 -14.10
C SER A 194 21.22 6.96 -14.95
N TRP A 195 20.77 7.63 -15.99
CA TRP A 195 19.73 7.11 -16.87
C TRP A 195 19.87 7.66 -18.29
N THR A 196 19.20 7.01 -19.23
CA THR A 196 19.07 7.41 -20.64
C THR A 196 17.60 7.45 -21.04
N GLY A 197 17.29 8.28 -22.03
CA GLY A 197 15.93 8.48 -22.56
C GLY A 197 15.42 9.90 -22.29
N PRO A 198 14.12 10.18 -22.50
CA PRO A 198 13.20 9.38 -23.31
C PRO A 198 13.53 9.46 -24.80
N GLY A 199 13.23 8.41 -25.57
CA GLY A 199 13.57 8.38 -26.99
C GLY A 199 13.33 7.03 -27.67
N LEU A 200 13.86 6.87 -28.89
CA LEU A 200 13.66 5.67 -29.74
C LEU A 200 14.16 4.37 -29.11
N THR A 201 15.10 4.44 -28.15
CA THR A 201 15.63 3.28 -27.42
C THR A 201 14.89 3.00 -26.11
N GLY A 202 13.87 3.79 -25.78
CA GLY A 202 13.21 3.74 -24.48
C GLY A 202 14.03 4.40 -23.38
N MET A 203 13.50 4.31 -22.16
CA MET A 203 14.16 4.79 -20.95
C MET A 203 14.98 3.64 -20.36
N ASP A 204 16.15 3.94 -19.80
CA ASP A 204 16.88 2.96 -19.00
C ASP A 204 17.59 3.63 -17.84
N VAL A 205 17.57 2.98 -16.67
CA VAL A 205 18.25 3.44 -15.47
C VAL A 205 19.48 2.56 -15.27
N GLN A 206 20.67 3.15 -15.35
CA GLN A 206 21.93 2.45 -15.10
C GLN A 206 22.31 2.47 -13.63
N HIS A 207 21.92 3.52 -12.90
CA HIS A 207 22.26 3.67 -11.49
C HIS A 207 21.19 4.49 -10.76
N SER A 208 20.89 4.08 -9.52
CA SER A 208 20.01 4.78 -8.60
C SER A 208 20.42 4.55 -7.15
N THR A 209 20.04 5.48 -6.28
CA THR A 209 20.12 5.34 -4.82
C THR A 209 18.84 4.79 -4.21
N SER A 210 17.72 4.72 -4.95
CA SER A 210 16.40 4.15 -4.62
C SER A 210 15.62 4.66 -3.42
N TRP A 211 16.26 5.38 -2.50
CA TRP A 211 15.73 5.56 -1.16
C TRP A 211 14.56 6.53 -1.07
N TYR A 212 14.34 7.38 -2.07
CA TYR A 212 13.42 8.51 -1.97
C TYR A 212 12.18 8.28 -2.84
N ILE A 213 11.15 7.61 -2.30
CA ILE A 213 10.02 7.14 -3.12
C ILE A 213 9.23 8.28 -3.77
N VAL A 214 9.09 9.41 -3.08
CA VAL A 214 8.39 10.59 -3.61
C VAL A 214 9.18 11.17 -4.77
N ASN A 215 10.47 11.47 -4.58
CA ASN A 215 11.35 11.98 -5.64
C ASN A 215 11.42 11.03 -6.85
N ASN A 216 11.45 9.72 -6.58
CA ASN A 216 11.43 8.69 -7.60
C ASN A 216 10.18 8.77 -8.49
N LYS A 217 8.99 8.88 -7.87
CA LYS A 217 7.75 9.00 -8.62
C LYS A 217 7.60 10.35 -9.31
N VAL A 218 8.12 11.44 -8.74
CA VAL A 218 8.23 12.73 -9.45
C VAL A 218 9.05 12.58 -10.73
N TRP A 219 10.27 12.05 -10.61
CA TRP A 219 11.16 11.81 -11.75
C TRP A 219 10.47 10.94 -12.79
N PHE A 220 9.94 9.77 -12.39
CA PHE A 220 9.32 8.82 -13.30
C PHE A 220 8.17 9.44 -14.10
N PHE A 221 7.26 10.16 -13.42
CA PHE A 221 6.15 10.83 -14.07
C PHE A 221 6.59 11.92 -15.04
N ASN A 222 7.60 12.71 -14.66
CA ASN A 222 8.16 13.73 -15.55
C ASN A 222 8.79 13.08 -16.79
N GLN A 223 9.41 11.91 -16.65
CA GLN A 223 9.90 11.15 -17.81
C GLN A 223 8.78 10.57 -18.69
N GLN A 224 7.64 10.19 -18.11
CA GLN A 224 6.46 9.81 -18.90
C GLN A 224 5.89 11.01 -19.68
N ILE A 225 5.83 12.19 -19.05
CA ILE A 225 5.46 13.45 -19.71
C ILE A 225 6.38 13.73 -20.90
N GLU A 226 7.69 13.66 -20.69
CA GLU A 226 8.68 13.87 -21.75
C GLU A 226 8.59 12.81 -22.84
N SER A 227 8.26 11.56 -22.50
CA SER A 227 8.04 10.48 -23.49
C SER A 227 6.84 10.78 -24.39
N ILE A 228 5.75 11.30 -23.84
CA ILE A 228 4.57 11.71 -24.63
C ILE A 228 4.91 12.93 -25.50
N LYS A 229 5.65 13.92 -24.97
CA LYS A 229 6.14 15.07 -25.76
C LYS A 229 7.00 14.61 -26.93
N TYR A 230 7.90 13.67 -26.68
CA TYR A 230 8.74 13.07 -27.71
C TYR A 230 7.88 12.37 -28.76
N ALA A 231 6.91 11.55 -28.36
CA ALA A 231 6.01 10.84 -29.28
C ALA A 231 5.21 11.79 -30.20
N LEU A 232 4.80 12.96 -29.71
CA LEU A 232 4.11 13.97 -30.52
C LEU A 232 5.02 14.75 -31.47
N THR A 233 6.33 14.82 -31.19
CA THR A 233 7.27 15.69 -31.92
C THR A 233 8.28 14.93 -32.79
N ALA A 234 8.54 13.67 -32.49
CA ALA A 234 9.56 12.85 -33.15
C ALA A 234 9.29 12.62 -34.64
N VAL A 235 8.04 12.67 -35.08
CA VAL A 235 7.67 12.60 -36.50
C VAL A 235 6.69 13.73 -36.83
N PRO A 236 7.16 14.87 -37.37
CA PRO A 236 6.34 16.07 -37.59
C PRO A 236 5.11 15.86 -38.49
N THR A 237 5.10 14.79 -39.28
CA THR A 237 4.07 14.48 -40.26
C THR A 237 3.09 13.39 -39.79
N HIS A 238 3.28 12.83 -38.60
CA HIS A 238 2.60 11.61 -38.19
C HIS A 238 2.56 11.46 -36.66
N SER A 239 1.35 11.49 -36.10
CA SER A 239 1.12 11.24 -34.67
C SER A 239 0.82 9.76 -34.44
N PRO A 240 1.47 9.09 -33.46
CA PRO A 240 1.19 7.70 -33.11
C PRO A 240 -0.14 7.50 -32.38
N PHE A 241 -0.85 8.58 -32.06
CA PHE A 241 -2.12 8.55 -31.34
C PHE A 241 -3.31 8.55 -32.31
N ILE A 242 -4.46 8.01 -31.91
CA ILE A 242 -5.70 8.06 -32.69
C ILE A 242 -6.09 9.52 -32.97
N ASN A 243 -5.99 10.37 -31.94
CA ASN A 243 -6.23 11.79 -32.09
C ASN A 243 -5.00 12.48 -32.71
N LYS A 244 -5.09 12.79 -34.00
CA LYS A 244 -4.00 13.43 -34.76
C LYS A 244 -3.86 14.93 -34.49
N ASP A 245 -4.83 15.54 -33.81
CA ASP A 245 -4.82 16.97 -33.44
C ASP A 245 -4.11 17.25 -32.11
N LEU A 246 -3.57 16.21 -31.44
CA LEU A 246 -2.83 16.38 -30.20
C LEU A 246 -1.53 17.17 -30.43
N THR A 247 -1.31 18.19 -29.60
CA THR A 247 -0.09 18.99 -29.57
C THR A 247 0.57 18.93 -28.19
N VAL A 248 1.80 19.47 -28.10
CA VAL A 248 2.54 19.57 -26.83
C VAL A 248 1.77 20.37 -25.77
N ASP A 249 0.97 21.36 -26.19
CA ASP A 249 0.10 22.16 -25.29
C ASP A 249 -1.01 21.33 -24.63
N ASN A 250 -1.28 20.13 -25.15
CA ASN A 250 -2.22 19.21 -24.53
C ASN A 250 -1.59 18.35 -23.44
N ILE A 251 -0.28 18.40 -23.23
CA ILE A 251 0.41 17.57 -22.23
C ILE A 251 0.39 18.29 -20.87
N SER A 252 0.32 17.51 -19.79
CA SER A 252 0.42 18.04 -18.43
C SER A 252 1.76 18.74 -18.19
N GLU A 253 1.76 19.74 -17.33
CA GLU A 253 2.99 20.28 -16.73
C GLU A 253 3.69 19.21 -15.90
N HIS A 254 5.00 19.41 -15.69
CA HIS A 254 5.79 18.58 -14.78
C HIS A 254 5.23 18.64 -13.37
N LEU A 255 5.36 17.53 -12.67
CA LEU A 255 4.99 17.39 -11.28
C LEU A 255 6.18 17.72 -10.38
N ASP A 256 5.87 18.13 -9.15
CA ASP A 256 6.83 18.34 -8.08
C ASP A 256 6.51 17.43 -6.87
N VAL A 257 7.42 17.39 -5.89
CA VAL A 257 7.26 16.60 -4.66
C VAL A 257 5.97 16.95 -3.91
N ASP A 258 5.51 18.20 -4.01
CA ASP A 258 4.30 18.70 -3.37
C ASP A 258 3.00 18.19 -4.01
N ASP A 259 3.06 17.64 -5.24
CA ASP A 259 1.91 17.01 -5.88
C ASP A 259 1.55 15.66 -5.27
N PHE A 260 2.45 15.05 -4.49
CA PHE A 260 2.31 13.72 -3.94
C PHE A 260 2.08 13.75 -2.42
N TYR A 261 1.34 12.75 -1.92
CA TYR A 261 1.28 12.48 -0.49
C TYR A 261 2.65 12.06 0.05
N HIS A 262 3.06 12.58 1.20
CA HIS A 262 4.33 12.20 1.82
C HIS A 262 4.06 11.14 2.90
N PRO A 263 4.42 9.86 2.68
CA PRO A 263 4.08 8.79 3.60
C PRO A 263 4.83 8.89 4.92
N ASN A 264 4.18 8.57 6.04
CA ASN A 264 4.84 8.46 7.34
C ASN A 264 4.93 6.99 7.79
N PHE A 265 5.73 6.21 7.06
CA PHE A 265 5.87 4.77 7.30
C PHE A 265 6.35 4.44 8.71
N THR A 266 7.25 5.23 9.28
CA THR A 266 7.75 5.04 10.64
C THR A 266 6.65 5.18 11.69
N SER A 267 5.70 6.10 11.50
CA SER A 267 4.49 6.18 12.33
C SER A 267 3.68 4.89 12.22
N GLY A 268 3.46 4.37 11.00
CA GLY A 268 2.79 3.09 10.77
C GLY A 268 3.48 1.91 11.47
N VAL A 269 4.81 1.84 11.41
CA VAL A 269 5.60 0.80 12.13
C VAL A 269 5.48 0.96 13.64
N ASN A 270 5.57 2.18 14.17
CA ASN A 270 5.48 2.44 15.61
C ASN A 270 4.07 2.16 16.16
N GLN A 271 3.02 2.49 15.41
CA GLN A 271 1.65 2.10 15.75
C GLN A 271 1.52 0.58 15.81
N MET A 272 2.08 -0.13 14.83
CA MET A 272 2.07 -1.59 14.82
C MET A 272 2.82 -2.18 16.02
N ARG A 273 4.00 -1.64 16.37
CA ARG A 273 4.75 -2.04 17.57
C ARG A 273 3.91 -1.87 18.84
N ALA A 274 3.26 -0.72 19.00
CA ALA A 274 2.40 -0.46 20.15
C ALA A 274 1.23 -1.45 20.21
N ALA A 275 0.55 -1.69 19.09
CA ALA A 275 -0.55 -2.64 18.99
C ALA A 275 -0.11 -4.08 19.34
N ILE A 276 1.06 -4.51 18.85
CA ILE A 276 1.64 -5.81 19.22
C ILE A 276 1.90 -5.86 20.73
N VAL A 277 2.51 -4.83 21.33
CA VAL A 277 2.73 -4.79 22.78
C VAL A 277 1.41 -4.91 23.54
N PHE A 278 0.37 -4.15 23.16
CA PHE A 278 -0.96 -4.25 23.79
C PHE A 278 -1.59 -5.63 23.65
N LEU A 279 -1.37 -6.32 22.52
CA LEU A 279 -1.76 -7.72 22.31
C LEU A 279 -1.09 -8.68 23.29
N PHE A 280 0.21 -8.50 23.56
CA PHE A 280 0.92 -9.32 24.57
C PHE A 280 0.51 -9.01 26.01
N TRP A 281 0.04 -7.79 26.30
CA TRP A 281 -0.50 -7.43 27.61
C TRP A 281 -1.93 -7.95 27.84
N GLN A 282 -2.64 -8.33 26.78
CA GLN A 282 -4.04 -8.73 26.82
C GLN A 282 -4.33 -9.95 27.73
N PRO A 283 -3.52 -11.03 27.76
CA PRO A 283 -3.75 -12.16 28.65
C PRO A 283 -3.71 -11.77 30.14
N PHE A 284 -2.81 -10.86 30.53
CA PHE A 284 -2.69 -10.40 31.92
C PHE A 284 -3.90 -9.58 32.35
N LEU A 285 -4.39 -8.71 31.46
CA LEU A 285 -5.60 -7.92 31.70
C LEU A 285 -6.84 -8.80 31.79
N ILE A 286 -6.96 -9.80 30.89
CA ILE A 286 -8.05 -10.77 30.94
C ILE A 286 -7.98 -11.59 32.23
N ALA A 287 -6.81 -12.08 32.64
CA ALA A 287 -6.65 -12.84 33.87
C ALA A 287 -7.04 -12.02 35.11
N GLY A 288 -6.54 -10.79 35.23
CA GLY A 288 -6.91 -9.88 36.32
C GLY A 288 -8.41 -9.58 36.35
N ALA A 289 -9.00 -9.36 35.18
CA ALA A 289 -10.43 -9.09 35.08
C ALA A 289 -11.29 -10.33 35.41
N ILE A 290 -10.85 -11.53 35.05
CA ILE A 290 -11.51 -12.79 35.46
C ILE A 290 -11.50 -12.94 36.99
N ILE A 291 -10.40 -12.61 37.66
CA ILE A 291 -10.32 -12.64 39.13
C ILE A 291 -11.33 -11.66 39.75
N ILE A 292 -11.39 -10.42 39.25
CA ILE A 292 -12.36 -9.42 39.71
C ILE A 292 -13.79 -9.90 39.47
N MET A 293 -14.08 -10.44 38.28
CA MET A 293 -15.40 -10.96 37.93
C MET A 293 -15.80 -12.16 38.79
N TRP A 294 -14.87 -13.05 39.14
CA TRP A 294 -15.13 -14.19 40.04
C TRP A 294 -15.54 -13.69 41.42
N ASN A 295 -14.81 -12.72 41.98
CA ASN A 295 -15.07 -12.16 43.31
C ASN A 295 -16.32 -11.26 43.38
N THR A 296 -16.79 -10.78 42.22
CA THR A 296 -17.99 -9.93 42.09
C THR A 296 -19.19 -10.65 41.49
N LYS A 297 -19.13 -11.97 41.30
CA LYS A 297 -20.25 -12.75 40.77
C LYS A 297 -21.50 -12.54 41.65
N PRO A 298 -22.62 -12.06 41.07
CA PRO A 298 -23.85 -11.91 41.84
C PRO A 298 -24.36 -13.28 42.26
N ALA A 299 -24.86 -13.39 43.50
CA ALA A 299 -25.44 -14.62 44.00
C ALA A 299 -26.58 -15.09 43.06
N LYS A 300 -26.54 -16.35 42.63
CA LYS A 300 -27.68 -16.97 41.93
C LYS A 300 -28.89 -16.86 42.87
N LYS A 301 -29.97 -16.22 42.41
CA LYS A 301 -31.25 -16.30 43.12
C LYS A 301 -31.67 -17.77 43.11
N VAL A 302 -31.56 -18.44 44.25
CA VAL A 302 -32.26 -19.72 44.46
C VAL A 302 -33.74 -19.39 44.28
N LYS A 303 -34.37 -19.94 43.24
CA LYS A 303 -35.83 -19.90 43.13
C LYS A 303 -36.34 -20.68 44.34
N GLU A 304 -36.88 -20.00 45.34
CA GLU A 304 -37.68 -20.66 46.36
C GLU A 304 -38.82 -21.37 45.64
N THR A 305 -38.73 -22.70 45.59
CA THR A 305 -39.84 -23.56 45.20
C THR A 305 -40.95 -23.29 46.22
N LYS A 306 -41.94 -22.48 45.86
CA LYS A 306 -43.13 -22.29 46.69
C LYS A 306 -43.80 -23.64 46.85
N VAL A 307 -43.62 -24.29 48.01
CA VAL A 307 -44.42 -25.43 48.42
C VAL A 307 -45.84 -24.92 48.55
N LYS A 308 -46.70 -25.26 47.58
CA LYS A 308 -48.15 -25.03 47.68
C LYS A 308 -48.65 -25.90 48.84
N THR A 309 -48.87 -25.31 50.01
CA THR A 309 -49.60 -25.95 51.09
C THR A 309 -51.05 -26.10 50.63
N VAL A 310 -51.44 -27.31 50.21
CA VAL A 310 -52.83 -27.66 49.94
C VAL A 310 -53.53 -27.76 51.29
N LYS A 311 -54.27 -26.71 51.67
CA LYS A 311 -55.30 -26.84 52.71
C LYS A 311 -56.39 -27.74 52.14
N LYS A 312 -56.42 -29.00 52.58
CA LYS A 312 -57.60 -29.87 52.45
C LYS A 312 -58.68 -29.29 53.38
N GLU A 313 -59.67 -28.62 52.82
CA GLU A 313 -60.97 -28.48 53.48
C GLU A 313 -61.58 -29.87 53.56
N VAL A 314 -61.71 -30.40 54.78
CA VAL A 314 -62.59 -31.54 55.04
C VAL A 314 -64.00 -30.97 55.15
N LYS A 315 -64.83 -31.18 54.13
CA LYS A 315 -66.27 -31.03 54.22
C LYS A 315 -66.90 -32.40 54.44
N LYS A 316 -67.64 -32.45 55.54
CA LYS A 316 -68.52 -33.52 56.07
C LYS A 316 -67.79 -34.70 56.71
#